data_AF-A0A927AV77-F1
#
_entry.id   AF-A0A927AV77-F1
#
_cell.length_a   1.000
_cell.length_b   1.000
_cell.length_c   1.000
_cell.angle_alpha   90.00
_cell.angle_beta   90.00
_cell.angle_gamma   90.00
#
_symmetry.space_group_name_H-M   'P 1'
#
loop_
_entity.id
_entity.type
_entity.pdbx_description
1 polymer ?
#
loop_
_entity_poly.entity_id
_entity_poly.type
_entity_poly.pdbx_seq_one_letter_code
_entity_poly.pdbx_strand_id
1 'polypeptide(L)'
;MPSLQINSRINKIYSMPSAIKYSDAEDSYVYYVNNLYYGALHYDSYRKYYYRLVKRPAKVEYTKNDLKTGVAVEQQWSVIIADENFNKIGETDLPKDVWGGLVLVSKEGLVLQKSIDNEDFMTFSIFELMRNNE
;
A
#
# COMPACT_ATOMS: atom_id res chain seq x y z
N MET A 1 -26.21 0.33 21.59
CA MET A 1 -26.00 -0.05 20.18
C MET A 1 -25.51 -1.49 20.14
N PRO A 2 -25.94 -2.34 19.20
CA PRO A 2 -25.38 -3.67 19.06
C PRO A 2 -23.91 -3.57 18.64
N SER A 3 -23.01 -4.25 19.35
CA SER A 3 -21.60 -4.35 18.97
C SER A 3 -21.42 -5.48 17.94
N LEU A 4 -20.90 -5.15 16.75
CA LEU A 4 -20.46 -6.16 15.79
C LEU A 4 -19.11 -6.73 16.26
N GLN A 5 -19.00 -8.05 16.31
CA GLN A 5 -17.76 -8.76 16.60
C GLN A 5 -17.40 -9.67 15.43
N ILE A 6 -16.13 -9.69 15.05
CA ILE A 6 -15.59 -10.66 14.09
C ILE A 6 -15.29 -11.93 14.87
N ASN A 7 -16.07 -12.98 14.62
CA ASN A 7 -15.76 -14.33 15.09
C ASN A 7 -14.93 -15.04 14.02
N SER A 8 -13.74 -15.52 14.36
CA SER A 8 -12.91 -16.26 13.42
C SER A 8 -13.55 -17.62 13.13
N ARG A 9 -13.97 -17.85 11.87
CA ARG A 9 -14.30 -19.19 11.36
C ARG A 9 -13.14 -19.68 10.52
N ILE A 10 -12.07 -20.13 11.19
CA ILE A 10 -10.90 -20.70 10.50
C ILE A 10 -11.26 -22.11 10.03
N ASN A 11 -11.88 -22.20 8.85
CA ASN A 11 -12.25 -23.49 8.25
C ASN A 11 -11.09 -24.13 7.48
N LYS A 12 -10.02 -23.37 7.20
CA LYS A 12 -8.85 -23.86 6.47
C LYS A 12 -7.63 -22.97 6.78
N ILE A 13 -6.55 -23.58 7.25
CA ILE A 13 -5.26 -22.91 7.43
C ILE A 13 -4.46 -23.15 6.15
N TYR A 14 -4.15 -22.08 5.42
CA TYR A 14 -3.21 -22.14 4.31
C TYR A 14 -1.82 -21.90 4.88
N SER A 15 -1.03 -22.97 5.02
CA SER A 15 0.40 -22.83 5.30
C SER A 15 1.12 -22.54 3.98
N MET A 16 1.49 -21.29 3.75
CA MET A 16 2.51 -21.01 2.75
C MET A 16 3.88 -21.35 3.37
N PRO A 17 4.80 -21.98 2.62
CA PRO A 17 6.18 -22.09 3.06
C PRO A 17 6.66 -20.67 3.40
N SER A 18 7.31 -20.49 4.55
CA SER A 18 7.75 -19.16 4.99
C SER A 18 8.57 -18.53 3.87
N ALA A 19 8.06 -17.46 3.27
CA ALA A 19 8.80 -16.66 2.31
C ALA A 19 10.04 -16.15 3.05
N ILE A 20 11.21 -16.68 2.68
CA ILE A 20 12.55 -16.28 3.13
C ILE A 20 12.68 -16.13 4.66
N LYS A 21 13.39 -17.06 5.30
CA LYS A 21 13.83 -16.85 6.69
C LYS A 21 14.87 -15.72 6.70
N TYR A 22 14.43 -14.49 6.94
CA TYR A 22 15.34 -13.39 7.23
C TYR A 22 16.02 -13.67 8.57
N SER A 23 17.34 -13.48 8.60
CA SER A 23 18.13 -13.78 9.80
C SER A 23 17.93 -12.74 10.90
N ASP A 24 17.52 -11.52 10.52
CA ASP A 24 17.18 -10.40 11.40
C ASP A 24 16.17 -9.42 10.74
N ALA A 25 15.66 -8.45 11.51
CA ALA A 25 14.70 -7.45 11.03
C ALA A 25 15.28 -6.54 9.93
N GLU A 26 16.59 -6.37 9.90
CA GLU A 26 17.29 -5.53 8.92
C GLU A 26 17.27 -6.19 7.54
N ASP A 27 17.53 -7.50 7.47
CA ASP A 27 17.38 -8.29 6.24
C ASP A 27 15.97 -8.16 5.66
N SER A 28 14.95 -8.22 6.53
CA SER A 28 13.56 -8.07 6.12
C SER A 28 13.28 -6.67 5.56
N TYR A 29 13.83 -5.62 6.19
CA TYR A 29 13.68 -4.25 5.72
C TYR A 29 14.41 -3.99 4.41
N VAL A 30 15.65 -4.48 4.25
CA VAL A 30 16.39 -4.43 2.98
C VAL A 30 15.61 -5.12 1.86
N TYR A 31 15.12 -6.34 2.12
CA TYR A 31 14.30 -7.03 1.14
C TYR A 31 13.04 -6.26 0.80
N TYR A 32 12.33 -5.75 1.80
CA TYR A 32 11.15 -4.93 1.59
C TYR A 32 11.47 -3.75 0.69
N VAL A 33 12.50 -2.95 0.99
CA VAL A 33 12.90 -1.77 0.18
C VAL A 33 13.21 -2.14 -1.27
N ASN A 34 13.98 -3.20 -1.49
CA ASN A 34 14.47 -3.57 -2.82
C ASN A 34 13.47 -4.34 -3.68
N ASN A 35 12.33 -4.77 -3.14
CA ASN A 35 11.38 -5.61 -3.86
C ASN A 35 10.00 -4.96 -4.03
N LEU A 36 9.26 -5.48 -5.01
CA LEU A 36 7.83 -5.19 -5.16
C LEU A 36 7.08 -5.65 -3.91
N TYR A 37 6.21 -4.79 -3.42
CA TYR A 37 5.28 -5.15 -2.35
C TYR A 37 3.86 -4.75 -2.76
N TYR A 38 2.94 -5.69 -2.59
CA TYR A 38 1.53 -5.47 -2.85
C TYR A 38 0.78 -5.35 -1.51
N GLY A 39 0.16 -4.20 -1.30
CA GLY A 39 -0.68 -3.94 -0.15
C GLY A 39 -2.01 -4.71 -0.19
N ALA A 40 -2.84 -4.41 0.82
CA ALA A 40 -4.20 -4.90 0.91
C ALA A 40 -5.06 -4.38 -0.26
N LEU A 41 -6.18 -5.06 -0.48
CA LEU A 41 -7.21 -4.65 -1.42
C LEU A 41 -8.26 -3.83 -0.67
N HIS A 42 -8.51 -2.60 -1.12
CA HIS A 42 -9.44 -1.67 -0.50
C HIS A 42 -10.67 -1.54 -1.39
N TYR A 43 -11.84 -1.93 -0.88
CA TYR A 43 -13.09 -1.81 -1.62
C TYR A 43 -13.66 -0.39 -1.52
N ASP A 44 -14.00 0.20 -2.66
CA ASP A 44 -14.77 1.43 -2.76
C ASP A 44 -16.26 1.11 -2.93
N SER A 45 -17.02 1.26 -1.85
CA SER A 45 -18.47 1.04 -1.88
C SER A 45 -19.25 2.10 -2.65
N TYR A 46 -18.69 3.29 -2.87
CA TYR A 46 -19.33 4.39 -3.59
C TYR A 46 -19.22 4.20 -5.11
N ARG A 47 -18.06 3.70 -5.58
CA ARG A 47 -17.74 3.54 -7.01
C ARG A 47 -17.74 2.09 -7.48
N LYS A 48 -17.79 1.13 -6.56
CA LYS A 48 -17.74 -0.33 -6.79
C LYS A 48 -16.46 -0.80 -7.49
N TYR A 49 -15.33 -0.25 -7.06
CA TYR A 49 -13.99 -0.66 -7.51
C TYR A 49 -13.17 -1.17 -6.33
N TYR A 50 -12.06 -1.83 -6.66
CA TYR A 50 -11.03 -2.16 -5.70
C TYR A 50 -9.75 -1.39 -6.00
N TYR A 51 -9.12 -0.87 -4.96
CA TYR A 51 -7.81 -0.25 -5.02
C TYR A 51 -6.78 -1.17 -4.37
N ARG A 52 -5.62 -1.35 -5.02
CA ARG A 52 -4.48 -2.06 -4.43
C ARG A 52 -3.24 -1.20 -4.55
N LEU A 53 -2.66 -0.81 -3.41
CA LEU A 53 -1.38 -0.12 -3.41
C LEU A 53 -0.26 -1.09 -3.80
N VAL A 54 0.65 -0.59 -4.63
CA VAL A 54 1.85 -1.29 -5.06
C VAL A 54 3.04 -0.40 -4.74
N LYS A 55 3.91 -0.92 -3.88
CA LYS A 55 5.22 -0.35 -3.63
C LYS A 55 6.16 -0.86 -4.71
N ARG A 56 6.76 0.05 -5.48
CA ARG A 56 7.78 -0.31 -6.47
C ARG A 56 9.10 -0.68 -5.76
N PRO A 57 9.97 -1.49 -6.38
CA PRO A 57 11.36 -1.59 -5.97
C PRO A 57 11.98 -0.19 -5.93
N ALA A 58 12.89 0.02 -5.00
CA ALA A 58 13.77 1.18 -5.06
C ALA A 58 14.48 1.25 -6.42
N LYS A 59 14.73 2.47 -6.92
CA LYS A 59 15.47 2.67 -8.19
C LYS A 59 16.92 2.21 -8.13
N VAL A 60 17.47 2.18 -6.92
CA VAL A 60 18.80 1.68 -6.60
C VAL A 60 18.67 0.54 -5.60
N GLU A 61 19.59 -0.41 -5.64
CA GLU A 61 19.63 -1.48 -4.66
C GLU A 61 20.25 -0.96 -3.36
N TYR A 62 19.47 -0.96 -2.28
CA TYR A 62 19.91 -0.55 -0.95
C TYR A 62 20.52 -1.72 -0.20
N THR A 63 21.66 -1.51 0.44
CA THR A 63 22.28 -2.48 1.33
C THR A 63 21.85 -2.25 2.78
N LYS A 64 22.16 -3.20 3.68
CA LYS A 64 21.99 -2.99 5.13
C LYS A 64 22.70 -1.73 5.62
N ASN A 65 23.90 -1.45 5.09
CA ASN A 65 24.67 -0.28 5.53
C ASN A 65 24.01 1.03 5.11
N ASP A 66 23.44 1.11 3.91
CA ASP A 66 22.75 2.32 3.44
C ASP A 66 21.55 2.66 4.32
N LEU A 67 20.78 1.64 4.71
CA LEU A 67 19.60 1.83 5.56
C LEU A 67 19.99 2.15 7.00
N LYS A 68 21.12 1.64 7.50
CA LYS A 68 21.65 1.97 8.84
C LYS A 68 22.16 3.40 8.96
N THR A 69 22.76 3.92 7.89
CA THR A 69 23.30 5.29 7.87
C THR A 69 22.22 6.35 7.64
N GLY A 70 20.95 5.94 7.55
CA GLY A 70 19.81 6.84 7.41
C GLY A 70 19.65 7.42 6.01
N VAL A 71 20.17 6.74 4.97
CA VAL A 71 19.94 7.17 3.59
C VAL A 71 18.44 7.17 3.32
N ALA A 72 17.92 8.30 2.87
CA ALA A 72 16.52 8.43 2.49
C ALA A 72 16.20 7.45 1.36
N VAL A 73 15.23 6.56 1.60
CA VAL A 73 14.75 5.60 0.60
C VAL A 73 13.79 6.32 -0.33
N GLU A 74 14.17 6.48 -1.60
CA GLU A 74 13.23 6.95 -2.63
C GLU A 74 12.21 5.84 -2.93
N GLN A 75 11.04 5.94 -2.30
CA GLN A 75 9.97 4.97 -2.48
C GLN A 75 8.89 5.49 -3.44
N GLN A 76 8.70 4.82 -4.57
CA GLN A 76 7.60 5.09 -5.49
C GLN A 76 6.43 4.14 -5.22
N TRP A 77 5.21 4.68 -5.23
CA TRP A 77 3.98 3.92 -5.11
C TRP A 77 3.14 4.05 -6.39
N SER A 78 2.34 3.03 -6.68
CA SER A 78 1.24 3.09 -7.64
C SER A 78 -0.02 2.51 -7.01
N VAL A 79 -1.18 2.83 -7.58
CA VAL A 79 -2.47 2.24 -7.23
C VAL A 79 -3.02 1.49 -8.43
N ILE A 80 -3.24 0.18 -8.27
CA ILE A 80 -4.00 -0.64 -9.23
C ILE A 80 -5.49 -0.42 -8.94
N ILE A 81 -6.27 -0.26 -10.00
CA ILE A 81 -7.72 -0.17 -9.96
C ILE A 81 -8.28 -1.44 -10.61
N ALA A 82 -9.15 -2.13 -9.90
CA ALA A 82 -9.85 -3.31 -10.40
C ALA A 82 -11.37 -3.15 -10.34
N ASP A 83 -12.07 -3.77 -11.28
CA ASP A 83 -13.54 -3.83 -11.30
C ASP A 83 -14.09 -4.81 -10.25
N GLU A 84 -15.43 -4.91 -10.15
CA GLU A 84 -16.12 -5.79 -9.21
C GLU A 84 -15.81 -7.29 -9.40
N ASN A 85 -15.28 -7.65 -10.58
CA ASN A 85 -14.87 -9.01 -10.93
C ASN A 85 -13.35 -9.22 -10.77
N PHE A 86 -12.66 -8.28 -10.12
CA PHE A 86 -11.20 -8.28 -9.92
C PHE A 86 -10.37 -8.17 -11.20
N ASN A 87 -10.95 -7.74 -12.32
CA ASN A 87 -10.18 -7.43 -13.52
C ASN A 87 -9.47 -6.09 -13.31
N LYS A 88 -8.16 -6.03 -13.61
CA LYS A 88 -7.42 -4.77 -13.62
C LYS A 88 -7.95 -3.89 -14.75
N ILE A 89 -8.45 -2.71 -14.39
CA ILE A 89 -8.98 -1.71 -15.33
C ILE A 89 -8.11 -0.44 -15.39
N GLY A 90 -7.12 -0.31 -14.51
CA GLY A 90 -6.19 0.81 -14.53
C GLY A 90 -5.06 0.66 -13.53
N GLU A 91 -4.05 1.50 -13.69
CA GLU A 91 -2.99 1.71 -12.71
C GLU A 91 -2.46 3.14 -12.85
N THR A 92 -2.15 3.78 -11.73
CA THR A 92 -1.61 5.16 -11.73
C THR A 92 -0.50 5.28 -10.70
N ASP A 93 0.60 5.90 -11.10
CA ASP A 93 1.69 6.24 -10.17
C ASP A 93 1.24 7.37 -9.25
N LEU A 94 1.54 7.22 -7.96
CA LEU A 94 1.20 8.19 -6.94
C LEU A 94 2.30 9.25 -6.80
N PRO A 95 1.97 10.45 -6.33
CA PRO A 95 2.97 11.45 -5.96
C PRO A 95 4.00 10.90 -4.93
N LYS A 96 5.23 11.40 -4.99
CA LYS A 96 6.34 10.94 -4.12
C LYS A 96 6.08 11.15 -2.62
N ASP A 97 5.23 12.10 -2.27
CA ASP A 97 4.86 12.45 -0.89
C ASP A 97 3.75 11.54 -0.33
N VAL A 98 3.28 10.55 -1.08
CA VAL A 98 2.29 9.58 -0.58
C VAL A 98 2.97 8.47 0.20
N TRP A 99 2.44 8.18 1.38
CA TRP A 99 2.83 7.03 2.18
C TRP A 99 1.72 5.97 2.19
N GLY A 100 2.05 4.75 1.77
CA GLY A 100 1.10 3.62 1.69
C GLY A 100 0.71 2.99 3.03
N GLY A 101 1.02 3.65 4.16
CA GLY A 101 0.74 3.14 5.51
C GLY A 101 -0.74 3.21 5.90
N LEU A 102 -1.46 4.23 5.43
CA LEU A 102 -2.87 4.44 5.76
C LEU A 102 -3.69 4.78 4.52
N VAL A 103 -4.72 3.97 4.29
CA VAL A 103 -5.60 4.04 3.12
C VAL A 103 -7.05 3.98 3.59
N LEU A 104 -7.83 4.99 3.23
CA LEU A 104 -9.25 5.05 3.48
C LEU A 104 -10.00 5.28 2.18
N VAL A 105 -11.24 4.83 2.11
CA VAL A 105 -12.13 5.17 1.01
C VAL A 105 -13.23 6.07 1.53
N SER A 106 -13.35 7.24 0.92
CA SER A 106 -14.36 8.24 1.23
C SER A 106 -15.33 8.40 0.05
N LYS A 107 -16.41 9.13 0.29
CA LYS A 107 -17.35 9.49 -0.78
C LYS A 107 -16.67 10.33 -1.85
N GLU A 108 -15.70 11.15 -1.46
CA GLU A 108 -14.94 12.07 -2.31
C GLU A 108 -13.87 11.33 -3.12
N GLY A 109 -13.25 10.30 -2.56
CA GLY A 109 -12.25 9.49 -3.27
C GLY A 109 -11.40 8.60 -2.38
N LEU A 110 -10.29 8.12 -2.94
CA LEU A 110 -9.28 7.37 -2.22
C LEU A 110 -8.44 8.33 -1.38
N VAL A 111 -8.46 8.16 -0.07
CA VAL A 111 -7.72 9.01 0.87
C VAL A 111 -6.43 8.30 1.24
N LEU A 112 -5.30 8.95 0.96
CA LEU A 112 -3.97 8.41 1.26
C LEU A 112 -3.23 9.37 2.18
N GLN A 113 -2.48 8.81 3.12
CA GLN A 113 -1.63 9.60 3.98
C GLN A 113 -0.52 10.27 3.16
N LYS A 114 -0.30 11.54 3.46
CA LYS A 114 0.79 12.34 2.91
C LYS A 114 1.91 12.43 3.94
N SER A 115 3.12 12.12 3.52
CA SER A 115 4.34 12.36 4.29
C SER A 115 4.64 13.86 4.28
N ILE A 116 4.74 14.46 5.46
CA ILE A 116 5.14 15.84 5.65
C ILE A 116 6.21 15.91 6.75
N ASP A 117 7.07 16.94 6.70
CA ASP A 117 8.18 17.11 7.64
C ASP A 117 7.74 17.62 9.03
N ASN A 118 6.45 17.54 9.36
CA ASN A 118 5.89 17.96 10.63
C ASN A 118 5.11 16.81 11.26
N GLU A 119 5.68 16.23 12.32
CA GLU A 119 5.12 15.08 13.04
C GLU A 119 3.90 15.42 13.90
N ASP A 120 3.64 16.70 14.17
CA ASP A 120 2.45 17.12 14.94
C ASP A 120 1.15 16.96 14.13
N PHE A 121 1.25 16.78 12.82
CA PHE A 121 0.11 16.69 11.93
C PHE A 121 0.13 15.42 11.06
N MET A 122 -0.96 14.67 11.14
CA MET A 122 -1.24 13.62 10.17
C MET A 122 -2.03 14.22 9.00
N THR A 123 -1.41 14.27 7.83
CA THR A 123 -2.00 14.90 6.63
C THR A 123 -2.46 13.85 5.63
N PHE A 124 -3.53 14.17 4.90
CA PHE A 124 -4.12 13.29 3.89
C PHE A 124 -4.38 14.03 2.59
N SER A 125 -4.23 13.30 1.49
CA SER A 125 -4.65 13.73 0.15
C SER A 125 -5.81 12.87 -0.32
N ILE A 126 -6.79 13.49 -0.97
CA ILE A 126 -7.92 12.79 -1.60
C ILE A 126 -7.63 12.66 -3.09
N PHE A 127 -7.69 11.44 -3.60
CA PHE A 127 -7.52 11.11 -5.00
C PHE A 127 -8.87 10.75 -5.61
N GLU A 128 -9.30 11.56 -6.57
CA GLU A 128 -10.53 11.33 -7.31
C GLU A 128 -10.28 10.42 -8.51
N LEU A 129 -11.21 9.51 -8.76
CA LEU A 129 -11.16 8.65 -9.94
C LEU A 129 -11.67 9.40 -11.16
N MET A 130 -10.78 9.65 -12.12
CA MET A 130 -11.11 10.23 -13.42
C MET A 130 -11.26 9.12 -14.46
N ARG A 131 -12.35 9.14 -15.24
CA ARG A 131 -12.44 8.34 -16.47
C ARG A 131 -11.94 9.19 -17.62
N ASN A 132 -10.89 8.72 -18.30
CA ASN A 132 -10.52 9.32 -19.58
C ASN A 132 -11.59 8.88 -20.59
N ASN A 133 -12.33 9.85 -21.12
CA ASN A 133 -13.11 9.61 -22.33
C ASN A 133 -12.12 9.75 -23.49
N GLU A 134 -11.89 8.67 -24.22
CA GLU A 134 -11.27 8.75 -25.56
C GLU A 134 -12.18 9.53 -26.52
#